data_AF-A0A2N2MJ49-F1
#
_entry.id   AF-A0A2N2MJ49-F1
#
_cell.length_a   1.000
_cell.length_b   1.000
_cell.length_c   1.000
_cell.angle_alpha   90.00
_cell.angle_beta   90.00
_cell.angle_gamma   90.00
#
_symmetry.space_group_name_H-M   'P 1'
#
loop_
_entity.id
_entity.type
_entity.pdbx_description
1 polymer ?
#
loop_
_entity_poly.entity_id
_entity_poly.type
_entity_poly.pdbx_seq_one_letter_code
_entity_poly.pdbx_strand_id
1 'polypeptide(L)'
;MNKTPEKPVFLGTYFDRDSVLRWERWTRIVAWVIFAIYVVQYVYDTGMNLYNSFLGGYPVDWFYMAFSLSRPFQGAMVLVVLHLLAKGLLILLDIEDNTRRAARK
;
A
#
# COMPACT_ATOMS: atom_id res chain seq x y z
N MET A 1 -12.72 -21.50 -48.43
CA MET A 1 -12.49 -22.01 -47.05
C MET A 1 -11.47 -21.07 -46.39
N ASN A 2 -11.96 -20.05 -45.69
CA ASN A 2 -11.12 -18.97 -45.17
C ASN A 2 -10.58 -19.40 -43.80
N LYS A 3 -9.31 -19.81 -43.74
CA LYS A 3 -8.66 -20.15 -42.46
C LYS A 3 -8.34 -18.84 -41.76
N THR A 4 -9.15 -18.46 -40.78
CA THR A 4 -8.77 -17.43 -39.81
C THR A 4 -7.45 -17.86 -39.17
N PRO A 5 -6.41 -17.00 -39.14
CA PRO A 5 -5.19 -17.34 -38.43
C PRO A 5 -5.55 -17.55 -36.95
N GLU A 6 -5.23 -18.74 -36.44
CA GLU A 6 -5.34 -19.05 -35.01
C GLU A 6 -4.54 -17.99 -34.25
N LYS A 7 -5.24 -17.18 -33.46
CA LYS A 7 -4.60 -16.30 -32.49
C LYS A 7 -3.82 -17.21 -31.54
N PRO A 8 -2.51 -17.00 -31.32
CA PRO A 8 -1.78 -17.78 -30.33
C PRO A 8 -2.47 -17.60 -28.97
N VAL A 9 -3.12 -18.66 -28.51
CA VAL A 9 -3.80 -18.76 -27.23
C VAL A 9 -2.74 -18.99 -26.16
N PHE A 10 -1.89 -18.01 -25.85
CA PHE A 10 -1.06 -18.11 -24.65
C PHE A 10 -0.82 -16.74 -24.01
N LEU A 11 -1.38 -16.62 -22.80
CA LEU A 11 -1.04 -15.70 -21.70
C LEU A 11 -1.26 -14.19 -21.85
N GLY A 12 -1.56 -13.66 -23.03
CA GLY A 12 -1.91 -12.24 -23.24
C GLY A 12 -3.18 -11.74 -22.51
N THR A 13 -3.85 -12.60 -21.74
CA THR A 13 -5.14 -12.33 -21.07
C THR A 13 -5.06 -12.10 -19.57
N TYR A 14 -3.94 -12.43 -18.89
CA TYR A 14 -3.94 -12.48 -17.41
C TYR A 14 -3.50 -11.19 -16.71
N PHE A 15 -2.59 -10.40 -17.30
CA PHE A 15 -2.17 -9.10 -16.76
C PHE A 15 -2.09 -8.07 -17.88
N ASP A 16 -3.02 -7.12 -17.85
CA ASP A 16 -2.92 -5.90 -18.63
C ASP A 16 -1.93 -4.95 -17.94
N ARG A 17 -0.86 -4.58 -18.65
CA ARG A 17 0.21 -3.72 -18.14
C ARG A 17 -0.34 -2.40 -17.61
N ASP A 18 -1.29 -1.80 -18.32
CA ASP A 18 -1.85 -0.50 -17.91
C ASP A 18 -2.69 -0.65 -16.64
N SER A 19 -3.44 -1.74 -16.53
CA SER A 19 -4.15 -2.12 -15.31
C SER A 19 -3.18 -2.34 -14.14
N VAL A 20 -2.09 -3.08 -14.34
CA VAL A 20 -1.06 -3.35 -13.31
C VAL A 20 -0.40 -2.05 -12.83
N LEU A 21 0.02 -1.18 -13.73
CA LEU A 21 0.64 0.10 -13.38
C LEU A 21 -0.35 1.03 -12.67
N ARG A 22 -1.62 1.02 -13.07
CA ARG A 22 -2.69 1.73 -12.38
C ARG A 22 -2.86 1.18 -10.95
N TRP A 23 -2.91 -0.13 -10.77
CA TRP A 23 -3.03 -0.77 -9.46
C TRP A 23 -1.83 -0.47 -8.56
N GLU A 24 -0.59 -0.53 -9.07
CA GLU A 24 0.62 -0.13 -8.34
C GLU A 24 0.50 1.28 -7.77
N ARG A 25 0.06 2.24 -8.60
CA ARG A 25 -0.08 3.63 -8.21
C ARG A 25 -1.16 3.80 -7.14
N TRP A 26 -2.32 3.15 -7.33
CA TRP A 26 -3.41 3.18 -6.35
C TRP A 26 -3.00 2.53 -5.03
N THR A 27 -2.33 1.38 -5.05
CA THR A 27 -1.84 0.71 -3.84
C THR A 27 -0.90 1.61 -3.05
N ARG A 28 0.02 2.32 -3.71
CA ARG A 28 0.88 3.30 -3.04
C ARG A 28 0.11 4.47 -2.44
N ILE A 29 -0.85 5.04 -3.19
CA ILE A 29 -1.67 6.14 -2.68
C ILE A 29 -2.46 5.68 -1.45
N VAL A 30 -3.13 4.53 -1.54
CA VAL A 30 -3.90 3.92 -0.44
C VAL A 30 -2.99 3.65 0.77
N ALA A 31 -1.76 3.17 0.55
CA ALA A 31 -0.81 2.96 1.64
C ALA A 31 -0.52 4.26 2.42
N TRP A 32 -0.28 5.36 1.71
CA TRP A 32 -0.09 6.67 2.33
C TRP A 32 -1.34 7.20 3.02
N VAL A 33 -2.51 6.99 2.43
CA VAL A 33 -3.80 7.38 3.04
C VAL A 33 -4.01 6.63 4.35
N ILE A 34 -3.81 5.31 4.37
CA ILE A 34 -3.96 4.50 5.58
C ILE A 34 -2.94 4.96 6.63
N PHE A 35 -1.69 5.17 6.26
CA PHE A 35 -0.68 5.69 7.18
C PHE A 35 -1.06 7.06 7.77
N ALA A 36 -1.57 7.97 6.94
CA ALA A 36 -2.03 9.27 7.39
C ALA A 36 -3.17 9.15 8.42
N ILE A 37 -4.09 8.19 8.25
CA ILE A 37 -5.15 7.92 9.25
C ILE A 37 -4.55 7.53 10.60
N TYR A 38 -3.56 6.62 10.62
CA TYR A 38 -2.89 6.24 11.87
C TYR A 38 -2.15 7.41 12.53
N VAL A 39 -1.52 8.28 11.74
CA VAL A 39 -0.86 9.49 12.25
C VAL A 39 -1.88 10.46 12.84
N VAL A 40 -3.00 10.71 12.15
CA VAL A 40 -4.07 11.57 12.64
C VAL A 40 -4.67 11.02 13.93
N GLN A 41 -4.90 9.71 14.01
CA GLN A 41 -5.37 9.04 15.23
C GLN A 41 -4.40 9.25 16.40
N TYR A 42 -3.09 9.10 16.17
CA TYR A 42 -2.08 9.36 17.19
C TYR A 42 -2.06 10.81 17.67
N VAL A 43 -2.12 11.76 16.73
CA VAL A 43 -2.18 13.19 17.05
C VAL A 43 -3.45 13.50 17.84
N TYR A 44 -4.58 12.90 17.48
CA TYR A 44 -5.84 13.06 18.19
C TYR A 44 -5.78 12.55 19.63
N ASP A 45 -5.31 11.31 19.86
CA ASP A 45 -5.21 10.77 21.21
C ASP A 45 -4.25 11.58 22.08
N THR A 46 -3.10 11.96 21.51
CA THR A 46 -2.08 12.73 22.23
C THR A 46 -2.59 14.13 22.54
N GLY A 47 -3.24 14.78 21.58
CA GLY A 47 -3.88 16.08 21.76
C GLY A 47 -4.98 16.04 22.82
N MET A 48 -5.79 14.98 22.83
CA MET A 48 -6.85 14.80 23.84
C MET A 48 -6.27 14.59 25.24
N ASN A 49 -5.20 13.80 25.37
CA ASN A 49 -4.53 13.60 26.65
C ASN A 49 -3.95 14.93 27.19
N LEU A 50 -3.28 15.69 26.33
CA LEU A 50 -2.75 17.00 26.69
C LEU A 50 -3.86 17.98 27.04
N TYR A 51 -4.93 18.03 26.24
CA TYR A 51 -6.11 18.88 26.50
C TYR A 51 -6.72 18.58 27.88
N ASN A 52 -6.93 17.30 28.20
CA ASN A 52 -7.46 16.89 29.49
C ASN A 52 -6.52 17.23 30.64
N SER A 53 -5.20 17.18 30.42
CA SER A 53 -4.25 17.56 31.46
C SER A 53 -4.22 19.07 31.69
N PHE A 54 -4.19 19.87 30.62
CA PHE A 54 -4.10 21.33 30.71
C PHE A 54 -5.39 21.99 31.19
N LEU A 55 -6.55 21.54 30.73
CA LEU A 55 -7.84 22.17 31.07
C LEU A 55 -8.63 21.40 32.13
N GLY A 56 -8.44 20.08 32.22
CA GLY A 56 -9.15 19.23 33.18
C GLY A 56 -8.42 19.05 34.51
N GLY A 57 -7.17 19.50 34.64
CA GLY A 57 -6.38 19.36 35.87
C GLY A 57 -5.91 17.94 36.16
N TYR A 58 -6.04 17.02 35.21
CA TYR A 58 -5.54 15.66 35.33
C TYR A 58 -4.01 15.61 35.08
N PRO A 59 -3.26 14.71 35.74
CA PRO A 59 -1.85 14.53 35.43
C PRO A 59 -1.67 14.01 33.99
N VAL A 60 -0.61 14.46 33.32
CA VAL A 60 -0.23 13.92 32.00
C VAL A 60 0.10 12.44 32.15
N ASP A 61 -0.63 11.57 31.45
CA ASP A 61 -0.29 10.15 31.38
C ASP A 61 0.81 9.92 30.32
N TRP A 62 2.05 9.98 30.78
CA TRP A 62 3.23 9.71 29.95
C TRP A 62 3.31 8.28 29.44
N PHE A 63 2.79 7.31 30.20
CA PHE A 63 2.74 5.92 29.76
C PHE A 63 1.78 5.78 28.59
N TYR A 64 0.57 6.35 28.70
CA TYR A 64 -0.39 6.38 27.61
C TYR A 64 0.18 7.05 26.35
N MET A 65 0.89 8.17 26.48
CA MET A 65 1.55 8.83 25.34
C MET A 65 2.67 7.99 24.71
N ALA A 66 3.46 7.28 25.53
CA ALA A 66 4.48 6.38 25.01
C ALA A 66 3.84 5.18 24.29
N PHE A 67 2.76 4.63 24.83
CA PHE A 67 2.03 3.53 24.19
C PHE A 67 1.27 3.98 22.93
N SER A 68 0.79 5.22 22.85
CA SER A 68 0.10 5.71 21.66
C SER A 68 1.02 5.80 20.44
N LEU A 69 2.35 5.88 20.62
CA LEU A 69 3.35 5.75 19.54
C LEU A 69 3.29 4.39 18.83
N SER A 70 2.64 3.38 19.40
CA SER A 70 2.37 2.13 18.69
C SER A 70 1.47 2.32 17.46
N ARG A 71 0.58 3.33 17.45
CA ARG A 71 -0.31 3.61 16.31
C ARG A 71 0.44 4.02 15.03
N PRO A 72 1.32 5.04 15.03
CA PRO A 72 2.08 5.37 13.83
C PRO A 72 3.02 4.23 13.43
N PHE A 73 3.53 3.44 14.38
CA PHE A 73 4.31 2.24 14.07
C PHE A 73 3.48 1.19 13.32
N GLN A 74 2.26 0.89 13.79
CA GLN A 74 1.33 0.00 13.08
C GLN A 74 1.00 0.53 11.67
N GLY A 75 0.72 1.83 11.55
CA GLY A 75 0.51 2.47 10.26
C GLY A 75 1.72 2.33 9.34
N ALA A 76 2.94 2.49 9.87
CA ALA A 76 4.18 2.33 9.11
C ALA A 76 4.38 0.89 8.64
N MET A 77 4.02 -0.12 9.46
CA MET A 77 4.05 -1.52 9.02
C MET A 77 3.10 -1.75 7.84
N VAL A 78 1.86 -1.23 7.90
CA VAL A 78 0.91 -1.33 6.79
C VAL A 78 1.44 -0.61 5.55
N LEU A 79 2.01 0.59 5.72
CA LEU A 79 2.65 1.35 4.64
C LEU A 79 3.73 0.53 3.94
N VAL A 80 4.63 -0.08 4.71
CA VAL A 80 5.72 -0.92 4.19
C VAL A 80 5.16 -2.14 3.45
N VAL A 81 4.21 -2.87 4.04
CA VAL A 81 3.61 -4.05 3.41
C VAL A 81 2.96 -3.70 2.08
N LEU A 82 2.17 -2.63 2.01
CA LEU A 82 1.52 -2.22 0.77
C LEU A 82 2.53 -1.73 -0.28
N HIS A 83 3.61 -1.06 0.12
CA HIS A 83 4.69 -0.70 -0.80
C HIS A 83 5.45 -1.93 -1.32
N LEU A 84 5.65 -2.95 -0.48
CA LEU A 84 6.24 -4.22 -0.90
C LEU A 84 5.33 -4.95 -1.89
N LEU A 85 4.02 -4.97 -1.65
CA LEU A 85 3.04 -5.54 -2.58
C LEU A 85 3.01 -4.79 -3.92
N ALA A 86 3.05 -3.46 -3.89
CA ALA A 86 3.12 -2.62 -5.09
C ALA A 86 4.38 -2.93 -5.93
N LYS A 87 5.54 -3.08 -5.27
CA LYS A 87 6.78 -3.50 -5.95
C LYS A 87 6.72 -4.94 -6.46
N GLY A 88 6.12 -5.84 -5.71
CA GLY A 88 5.88 -7.22 -6.14
C GLY A 88 5.08 -7.30 -7.44
N LEU A 89 4.06 -6.45 -7.56
CA LEU A 89 3.24 -6.33 -8.77
C LEU A 89 4.08 -5.92 -10.01
N LEU A 90 5.03 -4.99 -9.83
CA LEU A 90 5.96 -4.58 -10.89
C LEU A 90 6.95 -5.69 -11.26
N ILE A 91 7.46 -6.44 -10.27
CA ILE A 91 8.36 -7.57 -10.53
C ILE A 91 7.64 -8.65 -11.37
N LEU A 92 6.38 -8.95 -11.05
CA LEU A 92 5.59 -9.90 -11.82
C LEU A 92 5.40 -9.44 -13.28
N LEU A 93 5.15 -8.15 -13.48
CA LEU A 93 5.04 -7.54 -14.80
C LEU A 93 6.36 -7.66 -15.59
N ASP A 94 7.50 -7.40 -14.95
CA ASP A 94 8.82 -7.52 -15.59
C ASP A 94 9.13 -8.96 -16.00
N ILE A 95 8.77 -9.95 -15.16
CA ILE A 95 8.92 -11.38 -15.47
C ILE A 95 8.05 -11.77 -16.67
N GLU A 96 6.81 -11.30 -16.72
CA GLU A 96 5.91 -11.56 -17.85
C GLU A 96 6.46 -10.98 -19.16
N ASP A 97 6.90 -9.72 -19.13
CA ASP A 97 7.47 -9.06 -20.31
C ASP A 97 8.77 -9.73 -20.79
N ASN A 98 9.58 -10.28 -19.87
CA ASN A 98 10.77 -11.02 -20.23
C ASN A 98 10.43 -12.39 -20.84
N THR A 99 9.43 -13.08 -20.27
CA THR A 99 8.94 -14.37 -20.78
C THR A 99 8.34 -14.22 -22.18
N ARG A 100 7.58 -13.14 -22.42
CA ARG A 100 7.04 -12.80 -23.75
C ARG A 100 8.13 -12.55 -24.79
N ARG A 101 9.23 -11.89 -24.39
CA ARG A 101 10.38 -11.64 -25.29
C ARG A 101 11.14 -12.92 -25.59
N ALA A 102 11.33 -13.79 -24.61
CA ALA A 102 11.98 -15.09 -24.80
C ALA A 102 11.17 -16.00 -25.73
N ALA A 103 9.85 -16.01 -25.64
CA ALA A 103 8.98 -16.82 -26.49
C ALA A 103 8.86 -16.34 -27.95
N ARG A 104 9.32 -15.11 -28.25
CA ARG A 104 9.35 -14.55 -29.63
C ARG A 104 10.70 -14.75 -30.32
N LYS A 105 11.73 -15.21 -29.61
CA LYS A 105 13.04 -15.59 -30.16
C LYS A 105 13.06 -17.09 -30.44
#